data_AF-A0A3S0XZV5-F1
#
_entry.id   AF-A0A3S0XZV5-F1
#
_cell.length_a   1.000
_cell.length_b   1.000
_cell.length_c   1.000
_cell.angle_alpha   90.00
_cell.angle_beta   90.00
_cell.angle_gamma   90.00
#
_symmetry.space_group_name_H-M   'P 1'
#
loop_
_entity.id
_entity.type
_entity.pdbx_description
1 polymer ?
#
loop_
_entity_poly.entity_id
_entity_poly.type
_entity_poly.pdbx_seq_one_letter_code
_entity_poly.pdbx_strand_id
1 'polypeptide(L)'
;MATLEELVQEISRFEAIISEWDESKRGVAIGLKRAIEELHKEVLTRLIKSIKQESMPALRNAVKDEVVYGVLLYHELVKPPKPPLTKRIQQALDEVRPSLKSHNGDVELVTIKEPDTVEVKLIGACGNCPASTLTLSQGIEQTIKMYCPEITNVVAVK
;
A
#
# COMPACT_ATOMS: atom_id res chain seq x y z
N MET A 1 -3.04 25.14 25.16
CA MET A 1 -2.23 24.53 24.08
C MET A 1 -2.99 24.77 22.79
N ALA A 2 -2.30 25.04 21.68
CA ALA A 2 -2.96 25.21 20.37
C ALA A 2 -3.63 23.91 19.93
N THR A 3 -4.74 24.02 19.21
CA THR A 3 -5.43 22.87 18.61
C THR A 3 -4.67 22.37 17.38
N LEU A 4 -4.95 21.13 16.95
CA LEU A 4 -4.36 20.60 15.71
C LEU A 4 -4.70 21.48 14.50
N GLU A 5 -5.94 21.94 14.42
CA GLU A 5 -6.41 22.80 13.33
C GLU A 5 -5.65 24.13 13.31
N GLU A 6 -5.44 24.76 14.47
CA GLU A 6 -4.62 25.97 14.61
C GLU A 6 -3.18 25.74 14.16
N LEU A 7 -2.58 24.60 14.53
CA LEU A 7 -1.21 24.25 14.11
C LEU A 7 -1.11 24.07 12.59
N VAL A 8 -2.07 23.40 11.97
CA VAL A 8 -2.11 23.18 10.52
C VAL A 8 -2.33 24.49 9.75
N GLN A 9 -3.23 25.34 10.25
CA GLN A 9 -3.46 26.67 9.67
C GLN A 9 -2.20 27.53 9.72
N GLU A 10 -1.46 27.48 10.83
CA GLU A 10 -0.23 28.25 11.01
C GLU A 10 0.90 27.74 10.09
N ILE A 11 1.06 26.42 9.92
CA ILE A 11 1.98 25.85 8.93
C ILE A 11 1.61 26.34 7.52
N SER A 12 0.33 26.24 7.15
CA SER A 12 -0.16 26.64 5.83
C SER A 12 0.10 28.13 5.56
N ARG A 13 -0.05 28.98 6.59
CA ARG A 13 0.26 30.42 6.52
C ARG A 13 1.74 30.66 6.22
N PHE A 14 2.65 29.95 6.89
CA PHE A 14 4.08 30.08 6.61
C PHE A 14 4.46 29.52 5.25
N GLU A 15 3.89 28.41 4.82
CA GLU A 15 4.14 27.84 3.49
C GLU A 15 3.71 28.79 2.36
N ALA A 16 2.57 29.48 2.51
CA ALA A 16 2.12 30.51 1.57
C ALA A 16 3.04 31.75 1.55
N ILE A 17 3.68 32.10 2.67
CA ILE A 17 4.67 33.19 2.68
C ILE A 17 5.97 32.73 1.97
N ILE A 18 6.42 31.50 2.26
CA ILE A 18 7.64 30.91 1.71
C ILE A 18 7.52 30.69 0.18
N SER A 19 6.31 30.45 -0.34
CA SER A 19 6.09 30.31 -1.79
C SER A 19 6.45 31.58 -2.56
N GLU A 20 6.23 32.75 -1.98
CA GLU A 20 6.52 34.05 -2.60
C GLU A 20 8.00 34.47 -2.51
N TRP A 21 8.82 33.72 -1.76
CA TRP A 21 10.24 34.06 -1.59
C TRP A 21 11.09 33.69 -2.80
N ASP A 22 12.19 34.42 -2.99
CA ASP A 22 13.23 34.04 -3.94
C ASP A 22 13.88 32.69 -3.56
N GLU A 23 14.55 32.06 -4.54
CA GLU A 23 15.13 30.73 -4.39
C GLU A 23 16.11 30.61 -3.22
N SER A 24 16.92 31.64 -2.97
CA SER A 24 17.90 31.63 -1.88
C SER A 24 17.21 31.58 -0.52
N LYS A 25 16.21 32.42 -0.29
CA LYS A 25 15.46 32.43 0.98
C LYS A 25 14.63 31.17 1.15
N ARG A 26 13.96 30.72 0.08
CA ARG A 26 13.18 29.49 0.09
C ARG A 26 14.04 28.28 0.43
N GLY A 27 15.27 28.22 -0.11
CA GLY A 27 16.25 27.19 0.20
C GLY A 27 16.59 27.11 1.69
N VAL A 28 16.79 28.25 2.35
CA VAL A 28 17.07 28.30 3.80
C VAL A 28 15.88 27.78 4.61
N ALA A 29 14.65 28.21 4.29
CA ALA A 29 13.45 27.76 5.00
C ALA A 29 13.21 26.26 4.85
N ILE A 30 13.33 25.73 3.63
CA ILE A 30 13.22 24.29 3.35
C ILE A 30 14.32 23.51 4.08
N GLY A 31 15.55 24.02 4.07
CA GLY A 31 16.67 23.40 4.79
C GLY A 31 16.41 23.31 6.30
N LEU A 32 15.90 24.38 6.90
CA LEU A 32 15.52 24.39 8.32
C LEU A 32 14.37 23.41 8.61
N LYS A 33 13.30 23.42 7.80
CA LYS A 33 12.17 22.49 7.93
C LYS A 33 12.66 21.04 7.90
N ARG A 34 13.51 20.71 6.92
CA ARG A 34 14.08 19.37 6.78
C ARG A 34 14.92 18.97 8.00
N ALA A 35 15.78 19.85 8.49
CA ALA A 35 16.61 19.56 9.67
C ALA A 35 15.75 19.27 10.92
N ILE A 36 14.66 20.01 11.10
CA ILE A 36 13.69 19.76 12.17
C ILE A 36 12.98 18.42 11.98
N GLU A 37 12.53 18.11 10.75
CA GLU A 37 11.86 16.85 10.42
C GLU A 37 12.77 15.62 10.61
N GLU A 38 14.06 15.74 10.28
CA GLU A 38 15.06 14.69 10.51
C GLU A 38 15.26 14.45 12.01
N LEU A 39 15.33 15.53 12.82
CA LEU A 39 15.35 15.42 14.28
C LEU A 39 14.10 14.74 14.83
N HIS A 40 12.91 15.15 14.38
CA HIS A 40 11.64 14.54 14.79
C HIS A 40 11.59 13.05 14.43
N LYS A 41 12.01 12.67 13.22
CA LYS A 41 12.08 11.27 12.79
C LYS A 41 12.97 10.45 13.72
N GLU A 42 14.14 10.96 14.09
CA GLU A 42 15.06 10.26 15.00
C GLU A 42 14.46 10.10 16.40
N VAL A 43 13.85 11.16 16.96
CA VAL A 43 13.21 11.11 18.28
C VAL A 43 12.04 10.13 18.27
N LEU A 44 11.15 10.21 17.29
CA LEU A 44 10.01 9.29 17.14
C LEU A 44 10.49 7.85 16.97
N THR A 45 11.57 7.63 16.20
CA THR A 45 12.16 6.28 16.05
C THR A 45 12.62 5.71 17.39
N ARG A 46 13.32 6.50 18.20
CA ARG A 46 13.77 6.07 19.54
C ARG A 46 12.60 5.80 20.47
N LEU A 47 11.61 6.70 20.49
CA LEU A 47 10.42 6.57 21.31
C LEU A 47 9.64 5.29 20.95
N ILE A 48 9.36 5.08 19.66
CA ILE A 48 8.69 3.88 19.17
C ILE A 48 9.48 2.64 19.57
N LYS A 49 10.82 2.62 19.41
CA LYS A 49 11.66 1.49 19.83
C LYS A 49 11.55 1.21 21.33
N SER A 50 11.54 2.23 22.18
CA SER A 50 11.37 2.09 23.62
C SER A 50 10.00 1.51 23.98
N ILE A 51 8.92 2.13 23.48
CA ILE A 51 7.55 1.67 23.76
C ILE A 51 7.34 0.26 23.19
N LYS A 52 7.96 -0.08 22.05
CA LYS A 52 7.90 -1.42 21.46
C LYS A 52 8.44 -2.50 22.41
N GLN A 53 9.48 -2.18 23.17
CA GLN A 53 10.08 -3.08 24.16
C GLN A 53 9.18 -3.25 25.38
N GLU A 54 8.43 -2.22 25.75
CA GLU A 54 7.55 -2.23 26.93
C GLU A 54 6.14 -2.76 26.65
N SER A 55 5.49 -2.27 25.58
CA SER A 55 4.10 -2.59 25.25
C SER A 55 3.78 -2.38 23.76
N MET A 56 3.86 -3.47 23.00
CA MET A 56 3.32 -3.53 21.64
C MET A 56 1.81 -3.21 21.54
N PRO A 57 0.94 -3.64 22.47
CA PRO A 57 -0.47 -3.25 22.45
C PRO A 57 -0.69 -1.75 22.54
N ALA A 58 0.11 -1.03 23.34
CA ALA A 58 0.00 0.42 23.46
C ALA A 58 0.33 1.11 22.13
N LEU A 59 1.42 0.71 21.45
CA LEU A 59 1.73 1.21 20.10
C LEU A 59 0.60 0.94 19.11
N ARG A 60 0.06 -0.30 19.09
CA ARG A 60 -1.06 -0.65 18.20
C ARG A 60 -2.30 0.20 18.46
N ASN A 61 -2.55 0.59 19.70
CA ASN A 61 -3.66 1.46 20.04
C ASN A 61 -3.39 2.91 19.61
N ALA A 62 -2.17 3.42 19.83
CA ALA A 62 -1.78 4.78 19.45
C ALA A 62 -1.91 5.02 17.93
N VAL A 63 -1.50 4.05 17.10
CA VAL A 63 -1.60 4.17 15.63
C VAL A 63 -3.03 4.04 15.08
N LYS A 64 -4.05 3.83 15.93
CA LYS A 64 -5.46 3.94 15.51
C LYS A 64 -5.91 5.39 15.39
N ASP A 65 -5.20 6.31 16.05
CA ASP A 65 -5.41 7.74 15.84
C ASP A 65 -4.89 8.13 14.45
N GLU A 66 -5.74 8.77 13.65
CA GLU A 66 -5.44 9.10 12.25
C GLU A 66 -4.29 10.08 12.11
N VAL A 67 -4.15 11.02 13.06
CA VAL A 67 -3.12 12.05 13.06
C VAL A 67 -1.78 11.43 13.42
N VAL A 68 -1.76 10.58 14.45
CA VAL A 68 -0.57 9.80 14.83
C VAL A 68 -0.14 8.93 13.65
N TYR A 69 -1.06 8.20 13.03
CA TYR A 69 -0.76 7.37 11.86
C TYR A 69 -0.19 8.21 10.70
N GLY A 70 -0.80 9.35 10.41
CA GLY A 70 -0.38 10.27 9.35
C GLY A 70 1.04 10.80 9.55
N VAL A 71 1.38 11.24 10.76
CA VAL A 71 2.73 11.73 11.08
C VAL A 71 3.77 10.61 10.98
N LEU A 72 3.44 9.42 11.49
CA LEU A 72 4.34 8.27 11.38
C LEU A 72 4.55 7.85 9.92
N LEU A 73 3.50 7.92 9.10
CA LEU A 73 3.57 7.62 7.67
C LEU A 73 4.40 8.67 6.93
N TYR A 74 4.19 9.96 7.23
CA TYR A 74 4.97 11.07 6.68
C TYR A 74 6.48 10.92 6.94
N HIS A 75 6.85 10.47 8.14
CA HIS A 75 8.23 10.17 8.49
C HIS A 75 8.72 8.78 8.06
N GLU A 76 7.91 8.00 7.34
CA GLU A 76 8.23 6.64 6.87
C GLU A 76 8.51 5.64 8.01
N LEU A 77 7.93 5.86 9.19
CA LEU A 77 8.08 5.01 10.37
C LEU A 77 7.06 3.86 10.40
N VAL A 78 6.02 3.93 9.57
CA VAL A 78 5.04 2.87 9.34
C VAL A 78 4.85 2.64 7.85
N LYS A 79 4.39 1.44 7.48
CA LYS A 79 4.04 1.13 6.09
C LYS A 79 2.64 1.67 5.79
N PRO A 80 2.38 2.13 4.55
CA PRO A 80 1.03 2.41 4.10
C PRO A 80 0.16 1.15 4.24
N PRO A 81 -1.16 1.30 4.41
CA PRO A 81 -2.04 0.15 4.53
C PRO A 81 -1.94 -0.66 3.24
N LYS A 82 -1.74 -1.97 3.37
CA LYS A 82 -1.84 -2.86 2.20
C LYS A 82 -3.27 -2.77 1.68
N PRO A 83 -3.48 -2.60 0.36
CA PRO A 83 -4.84 -2.65 -0.19
C PRO A 83 -5.51 -3.99 0.16
N PRO A 84 -6.86 -4.04 0.22
CA PRO A 84 -7.58 -5.28 0.45
C PRO A 84 -7.13 -6.38 -0.51
N LEU A 85 -7.14 -7.63 -0.05
CA LEU A 85 -6.68 -8.79 -0.82
C LEU A 85 -7.38 -8.88 -2.18
N THR A 86 -8.70 -8.63 -2.23
CA THR A 86 -9.48 -8.56 -3.47
C THR A 86 -8.93 -7.55 -4.47
N LYS A 87 -8.52 -6.36 -4.01
CA LYS A 87 -7.97 -5.31 -4.88
C LYS A 87 -6.61 -5.71 -5.43
N ARG A 88 -5.77 -6.35 -4.60
CA ARG A 88 -4.46 -6.87 -5.02
C ARG A 88 -4.58 -8.01 -6.02
N ILE A 89 -5.53 -8.93 -5.81
CA ILE A 89 -5.84 -10.00 -6.77
C ILE A 89 -6.36 -9.40 -8.08
N GLN A 90 -7.25 -8.40 -8.02
CA GLN A 90 -7.74 -7.74 -9.24
C GLN A 90 -6.61 -7.10 -10.04
N GLN A 91 -5.66 -6.44 -9.37
CA GLN A 91 -4.45 -5.91 -10.00
C GLN A 91 -3.61 -7.01 -10.68
N ALA A 92 -3.43 -8.14 -10.00
CA ALA A 92 -2.74 -9.28 -10.58
C ALA A 92 -3.46 -9.81 -11.84
N LEU A 93 -4.78 -9.95 -11.80
CA LEU A 93 -5.57 -10.39 -12.95
C LEU A 93 -5.50 -9.38 -14.10
N ASP A 94 -5.55 -8.08 -13.80
CA ASP A 94 -5.43 -7.01 -14.79
C ASP A 94 -4.08 -7.04 -15.52
N GLU A 95 -3.00 -7.49 -14.86
CA GLU A 95 -1.69 -7.70 -15.49
C GLU A 95 -1.68 -8.90 -16.46
N VAL A 96 -2.44 -9.96 -16.17
CA VAL A 96 -2.49 -11.17 -17.04
C VAL A 96 -3.44 -11.00 -18.23
N ARG A 97 -4.49 -10.17 -18.08
CA ARG A 97 -5.54 -9.95 -19.08
C ARG A 97 -5.03 -9.64 -20.50
N PRO A 98 -4.03 -8.77 -20.73
CA PRO A 98 -3.52 -8.50 -22.07
C PRO A 98 -3.03 -9.76 -22.82
N SER A 99 -2.34 -10.66 -22.11
CA SER A 99 -1.87 -11.93 -22.68
C SER A 99 -3.05 -12.86 -22.99
N LEU A 100 -4.03 -12.98 -22.09
CA LEU A 100 -5.22 -13.81 -22.32
C LEU A 100 -6.05 -13.32 -23.51
N LYS A 101 -6.24 -11.99 -23.60
CA LYS A 101 -7.02 -11.37 -24.68
C LYS A 101 -6.36 -11.57 -26.05
N SER A 102 -5.03 -11.63 -26.11
CA SER A 102 -4.30 -11.98 -27.34
C SER A 102 -4.63 -13.39 -27.84
N HIS A 103 -5.12 -14.27 -26.96
CA HIS A 103 -5.62 -15.60 -27.26
C HIS A 103 -7.16 -15.71 -27.23
N ASN A 104 -7.89 -14.60 -27.35
CA ASN A 104 -9.36 -14.54 -27.27
C ASN A 104 -9.94 -15.13 -25.96
N GLY A 105 -9.26 -14.94 -24.85
CA GLY A 105 -9.75 -15.30 -23.52
C GLY A 105 -9.66 -14.19 -22.48
N ASP A 106 -10.19 -14.46 -21.29
CA ASP A 106 -10.15 -13.57 -20.14
C ASP A 106 -10.17 -14.41 -18.84
N VAL A 107 -10.07 -13.74 -17.69
CA VAL A 107 -10.14 -14.32 -16.36
C VAL A 107 -10.97 -13.43 -15.43
N GLU A 108 -11.82 -14.09 -14.63
CA GLU A 108 -12.60 -13.47 -13.57
C GLU A 108 -12.26 -14.07 -12.22
N LEU A 109 -12.19 -13.22 -11.19
CA LEU A 109 -12.14 -13.65 -9.81
C LEU A 109 -13.52 -14.15 -9.39
N VAL A 110 -13.60 -15.40 -8.93
CA VAL A 110 -14.86 -16.00 -8.45
C VAL A 110 -15.00 -15.83 -6.94
N THR A 111 -14.00 -16.31 -6.18
CA THR A 111 -14.02 -16.20 -4.73
C THR A 111 -12.62 -16.32 -4.14
N ILE A 112 -12.47 -15.84 -2.90
CA ILE A 112 -11.29 -16.01 -2.07
C ILE A 112 -11.72 -16.89 -0.90
N LYS A 113 -11.24 -18.13 -0.87
CA LYS A 113 -11.51 -19.09 0.20
C LYS A 113 -10.40 -18.99 1.25
N GLU A 114 -10.83 -18.89 2.50
CA GLU A 114 -9.91 -19.03 3.63
C GLU A 114 -9.32 -20.46 3.66
N PRO A 115 -8.04 -20.62 4.04
CA PRO A 115 -7.15 -19.56 4.51
C PRO A 115 -6.42 -18.80 3.39
N ASP A 116 -6.26 -19.37 2.19
CA ASP A 116 -5.25 -18.91 1.22
C ASP A 116 -5.51 -19.32 -0.24
N THR A 117 -6.75 -19.69 -0.58
CA THR A 117 -7.09 -20.23 -1.91
C THR A 117 -7.92 -19.24 -2.72
N VAL A 118 -7.52 -18.97 -3.96
CA VAL A 118 -8.28 -18.12 -4.89
C VAL A 118 -8.91 -18.97 -5.98
N GLU A 119 -10.21 -18.82 -6.19
CA GLU A 119 -10.89 -19.43 -7.33
C GLU A 119 -11.07 -18.40 -8.44
N VAL A 120 -10.62 -18.78 -9.64
CA VAL A 120 -10.74 -17.96 -10.84
C VAL A 120 -11.50 -18.72 -11.92
N LYS A 121 -12.22 -18.00 -12.77
CA LYS A 121 -12.90 -18.57 -13.93
C LYS A 121 -12.23 -18.08 -15.21
N LEU A 122 -11.80 -19.01 -16.04
CA LEU A 122 -11.28 -18.70 -17.37
C LEU A 122 -12.45 -18.55 -18.34
N ILE A 123 -12.42 -17.50 -19.16
CA ILE A 123 -13.49 -17.13 -20.08
C ILE A 123 -12.96 -17.11 -21.52
N GLY A 124 -13.84 -17.29 -22.49
CA GLY A 124 -13.49 -17.30 -23.91
C GLY A 124 -12.73 -18.56 -24.32
N ALA A 125 -11.82 -18.44 -25.28
CA ALA A 125 -11.07 -19.58 -25.81
C ALA A 125 -10.21 -20.28 -24.74
N CYS A 126 -9.80 -19.56 -23.68
CA CYS A 126 -9.03 -20.10 -22.56
C CYS A 126 -9.79 -21.12 -21.71
N GLY A 127 -11.14 -21.03 -21.64
CA GLY A 127 -11.96 -21.98 -20.89
C GLY A 127 -12.19 -23.32 -21.59
N ASN A 128 -11.98 -23.38 -22.91
CA ASN A 128 -12.37 -24.53 -23.75
C ASN A 128 -11.18 -25.32 -24.31
N CYS A 129 -9.93 -24.90 -24.04
CA CYS A 129 -8.73 -25.56 -24.55
C CYS A 129 -8.00 -26.37 -23.44
N PRO A 130 -8.22 -27.70 -23.34
CA PRO A 130 -7.66 -28.51 -22.26
C PRO A 130 -6.13 -28.56 -22.24
N ALA A 131 -5.47 -28.36 -23.39
CA ALA A 131 -4.01 -28.30 -23.47
C ALA A 131 -3.43 -26.97 -22.94
N SER A 132 -4.18 -25.87 -23.00
CA SER A 132 -3.73 -24.54 -22.58
C SER A 132 -4.13 -24.18 -21.15
N THR A 133 -5.17 -24.82 -20.61
CA THR A 133 -5.69 -24.52 -19.27
C THR A 133 -4.63 -24.65 -18.18
N LEU A 134 -3.79 -25.71 -18.22
CA LEU A 134 -2.80 -25.96 -17.17
C LEU A 134 -1.70 -24.88 -17.13
N THR A 135 -1.12 -24.53 -18.28
CA THR A 135 -0.07 -23.51 -18.36
C THR A 135 -0.61 -22.10 -18.10
N LEU A 136 -1.82 -21.79 -18.56
CA LEU A 136 -2.46 -20.50 -18.29
C LEU A 136 -2.79 -20.34 -16.81
N SER A 137 -3.32 -21.37 -16.16
CA SER A 137 -3.57 -21.36 -14.71
C SER A 137 -2.28 -21.17 -13.91
N GLN A 138 -1.18 -21.80 -14.32
CA GLN A 138 0.13 -21.59 -13.68
C GLN A 138 0.64 -20.15 -13.86
N GLY A 139 0.47 -19.54 -15.04
CA GLY A 139 0.83 -18.14 -15.26
C GLY A 139 0.02 -17.18 -14.40
N ILE A 140 -1.30 -17.40 -14.32
CA ILE A 140 -2.20 -16.63 -13.44
C ILE A 140 -1.81 -16.80 -11.97
N GLU A 141 -1.52 -18.02 -11.55
CA GLU A 141 -1.08 -18.33 -10.20
C GLU A 141 0.22 -17.60 -9.84
N GLN A 142 1.21 -17.61 -10.74
CA GLN A 142 2.47 -16.90 -10.54
C GLN A 142 2.27 -15.40 -10.38
N THR A 143 1.46 -14.77 -11.25
CA THR A 143 1.16 -13.35 -11.15
C THR A 143 0.38 -13.03 -9.87
N ILE A 144 -0.62 -13.83 -9.49
CA ILE A 144 -1.33 -13.65 -8.22
C ILE A 144 -0.36 -13.74 -7.04
N LYS A 145 0.56 -14.71 -7.01
CA LYS A 145 1.55 -14.87 -5.94
C LYS A 145 2.53 -13.70 -5.85
N MET A 146 2.85 -13.04 -6.97
CA MET A 146 3.69 -11.84 -6.98
C MET A 146 3.02 -10.66 -6.25
N TYR A 147 1.71 -10.47 -6.44
CA TYR A 147 0.94 -9.42 -5.78
C TYR A 147 0.45 -9.81 -4.38
N CYS A 148 0.20 -11.10 -4.18
CA CYS A 148 -0.38 -11.71 -3.00
C CYS A 148 0.43 -12.93 -2.55
N PRO A 149 1.62 -12.73 -1.94
CA PRO A 149 2.47 -13.84 -1.48
C PRO A 149 1.81 -14.73 -0.42
N GLU A 150 0.75 -14.25 0.23
CA GLU A 150 -0.07 -15.03 1.17
C GLU A 150 -1.01 -16.05 0.50
N ILE A 151 -1.25 -15.97 -0.81
CA ILE A 151 -2.06 -16.94 -1.54
C ILE A 151 -1.19 -18.14 -1.94
N THR A 152 -1.55 -19.33 -1.48
CA THR A 152 -0.76 -20.54 -1.76
C THR A 152 -1.33 -21.35 -2.93
N ASN A 153 -2.65 -21.27 -3.15
CA ASN A 153 -3.36 -22.07 -4.16
C ASN A 153 -4.24 -21.19 -5.04
N VAL A 154 -4.22 -21.43 -6.35
CA VAL A 154 -5.14 -20.83 -7.31
C VAL A 154 -5.83 -21.95 -8.09
N VAL A 155 -7.15 -21.98 -8.06
CA VAL A 155 -7.96 -23.03 -8.67
C VAL A 155 -8.80 -22.43 -9.80
N ALA A 156 -8.68 -22.99 -11.00
CA ALA A 156 -9.57 -22.67 -12.10
C ALA A 156 -10.89 -23.43 -11.96
N VAL A 157 -12.00 -22.72 -11.84
CA VAL A 157 -13.36 -23.27 -11.80
C VAL A 157 -14.08 -23.05 -13.14
N LYS A 158 -15.11 -23.84 -13.40
CA LYS A 158 -15.92 -23.78 -14.64
C LYS A 158 -17.06 -22.78 -14.54
#